data_AF-A0A7V4PC80-F1
#
_entry.id   AF-A0A7V4PC80-F1
#
_cell.length_a   1.000
_cell.length_b   1.000
_cell.length_c   1.000
_cell.angle_alpha   90.00
_cell.angle_beta   90.00
_cell.angle_gamma   90.00
#
_symmetry.space_group_name_H-M   'P 1'
#
loop_
_entity.id
_entity.type
_entity.pdbx_description
1 polymer ?
#
loop_
_entity_poly.entity_id
_entity_poly.type
_entity_poly.pdbx_seq_one_letter_code
_entity_poly.pdbx_strand_id
1 'polypeptide(L)'
;MTTIDTTIIPEPSPFLAGELSAQSLYDKCWALARNLWWTWHPEVINLFRDLDPIRWRQLDHNPVALLREFTPERLAQRAAEMVLYSRINYAHRRLKEYMANKQTWAAWNAGVLGAKPVAYFSAEFGLHESIPIYSGGLGVLSGDHIKSASGLGINLVAIGLFYDQGYFKQQLDENGWQHEEYIDTRVENVPMEPALSPDGKPITVRVDTRNGPLLAKVWAMHVGRVRLFLLDCDVEGNSPQDRELTSRLYGGDERTRIRQELVLGIGGVKALRALGITPGVYHLNEGHSAFGPLEVIRERMHDDGLRFDDALREVARQTVFTTHTPVPAGHDRFHGGLVEEHLGPLRDQLGIS
;
A
#
# COMPACT_ATOMS: atom_id res chain seq x y z
N MET A 1 -31.40 -66.17 -14.85
CA MET A 1 -31.32 -64.79 -15.34
C MET A 1 -31.56 -63.89 -14.16
N THR A 2 -30.48 -63.42 -13.52
CA THR A 2 -30.56 -62.53 -12.37
C THR A 2 -29.65 -61.36 -12.72
N THR A 3 -30.28 -60.24 -13.05
CA THR A 3 -29.66 -58.97 -13.43
C THR A 3 -28.92 -58.39 -12.24
N ILE A 4 -27.65 -58.07 -12.45
CA ILE A 4 -26.78 -57.40 -11.48
C ILE A 4 -27.15 -55.92 -11.45
N ASP A 5 -27.53 -55.45 -10.28
CA ASP A 5 -27.90 -54.07 -10.01
C ASP A 5 -26.65 -53.18 -10.08
N THR A 6 -26.67 -52.20 -10.98
CA THR A 6 -25.60 -51.22 -11.17
C THR A 6 -25.50 -50.31 -9.96
N THR A 7 -24.37 -50.37 -9.27
CA THR A 7 -23.94 -49.46 -8.19
C THR A 7 -24.19 -47.99 -8.56
N ILE A 8 -25.10 -47.35 -7.83
CA ILE A 8 -25.28 -45.90 -7.79
C ILE A 8 -24.05 -45.31 -7.10
N ILE A 9 -23.19 -44.65 -7.88
CA ILE A 9 -22.17 -43.76 -7.33
C ILE A 9 -22.92 -42.55 -6.78
N PRO A 10 -22.82 -42.21 -5.48
CA PRO A 10 -23.50 -41.04 -4.95
C PRO A 10 -22.91 -39.78 -5.61
N GLU A 11 -23.77 -38.93 -6.18
CA GLU A 11 -23.35 -37.63 -6.66
C GLU A 11 -22.69 -36.84 -5.52
N PRO A 12 -21.58 -36.14 -5.78
CA PRO A 12 -20.92 -35.34 -4.75
C PRO A 12 -21.91 -34.30 -4.22
N SER A 13 -21.95 -34.14 -2.89
CA SER A 13 -22.76 -33.14 -2.20
C SER A 13 -22.66 -31.77 -2.91
N PRO A 14 -23.78 -31.01 -3.06
CA PRO A 14 -23.77 -29.68 -3.67
C PRO A 14 -22.70 -28.74 -3.08
N PHE A 15 -22.36 -28.95 -1.80
CA PHE A 15 -21.30 -28.23 -1.10
C PHE A 15 -19.89 -28.54 -1.63
N LEU A 16 -19.62 -29.80 -1.97
CA LEU A 16 -18.35 -30.26 -2.55
C LEU A 16 -18.24 -29.88 -4.05
N ALA A 17 -19.36 -29.86 -4.77
CA ALA A 17 -19.41 -29.42 -6.17
C ALA A 17 -19.06 -27.92 -6.32
N GLY A 18 -19.45 -27.08 -5.36
CA GLY A 18 -19.14 -25.65 -5.33
C GLY A 18 -17.65 -25.34 -5.15
N GLU A 19 -16.95 -26.06 -4.27
CA GLU A 19 -15.51 -25.86 -3.98
C GLU A 19 -14.58 -26.29 -5.13
N LEU A 20 -15.07 -27.15 -6.02
CA LEU A 20 -14.34 -27.70 -7.17
C LEU A 20 -14.67 -27.00 -8.50
N SER A 21 -15.55 -25.99 -8.48
CA SER A 21 -15.93 -25.25 -9.68
C SER A 21 -14.76 -24.43 -10.26
N ALA A 22 -14.81 -24.19 -11.57
CA ALA A 22 -13.86 -23.31 -12.27
C ALA A 22 -13.84 -21.90 -11.65
N GLN A 23 -15.02 -21.39 -11.28
CA GLN A 23 -15.16 -20.11 -10.57
C GLN A 23 -14.47 -20.13 -9.20
N SER A 24 -14.66 -21.19 -8.40
CA SER A 24 -14.01 -21.29 -7.09
C SER A 24 -12.48 -21.27 -7.21
N LEU A 25 -11.92 -21.97 -8.20
CA LEU A 25 -10.47 -21.97 -8.43
C LEU A 25 -9.96 -20.57 -8.84
N TYR A 26 -10.71 -19.91 -9.72
CA TYR A 26 -10.43 -18.55 -10.16
C TYR A 26 -10.42 -17.55 -9.00
N ASP A 27 -11.44 -17.61 -8.14
CA ASP A 27 -11.56 -16.75 -6.96
C ASP A 27 -10.41 -16.97 -5.96
N LYS A 28 -9.97 -18.22 -5.78
CA LYS A 28 -8.81 -18.56 -4.92
C LYS A 28 -7.52 -17.94 -5.46
N CYS A 29 -7.29 -17.98 -6.78
CA CYS A 29 -6.15 -17.33 -7.42
C CYS A 29 -6.22 -15.80 -7.25
N TRP A 30 -7.39 -15.19 -7.40
CA TRP A 30 -7.59 -13.76 -7.17
C TRP A 30 -7.35 -13.35 -5.72
N ALA A 31 -7.80 -14.15 -4.75
CA ALA A 31 -7.53 -13.91 -3.33
C ALA A 31 -6.02 -13.93 -3.03
N LEU A 32 -5.28 -14.86 -3.67
CA LEU A 32 -3.82 -14.89 -3.58
C LEU A 32 -3.18 -13.67 -4.25
N ALA A 33 -3.60 -13.30 -5.45
CA ALA A 33 -3.02 -12.17 -6.20
C ALA A 33 -3.26 -10.81 -5.52
N ARG A 34 -4.42 -10.62 -4.87
CA ARG A 34 -4.84 -9.37 -4.22
C ARG A 34 -4.16 -9.09 -2.88
N ASN A 35 -3.50 -10.08 -2.27
CA ASN A 35 -2.75 -9.88 -1.04
C ASN A 35 -1.27 -10.12 -1.31
N LEU A 36 -0.45 -9.07 -1.17
CA LEU A 36 1.00 -9.10 -1.44
C LEU A 36 1.80 -10.05 -0.57
N TRP A 37 1.16 -10.75 0.35
CA TRP A 37 1.68 -11.97 0.98
C TRP A 37 2.41 -12.88 -0.01
N TRP A 38 1.89 -13.07 -1.21
CA TRP A 38 2.56 -13.92 -2.21
C TRP A 38 4.00 -13.49 -2.56
N THR A 39 4.35 -12.21 -2.39
CA THR A 39 5.65 -11.65 -2.84
C THR A 39 6.86 -12.16 -2.06
N TRP A 40 6.66 -12.74 -0.87
CA TRP A 40 7.73 -13.40 -0.09
C TRP A 40 7.47 -14.90 0.11
N HIS A 41 6.61 -15.48 -0.73
CA HIS A 41 6.23 -16.90 -0.71
C HIS A 41 6.52 -17.55 -2.08
N PRO A 42 7.73 -18.09 -2.30
CA PRO A 42 8.17 -18.62 -3.59
C PRO A 42 7.23 -19.67 -4.19
N GLU A 43 6.57 -20.47 -3.36
CA GLU A 43 5.59 -21.46 -3.77
C GLU A 43 4.36 -20.86 -4.47
N VAL A 44 3.96 -19.64 -4.08
CA VAL A 44 2.84 -18.90 -4.67
C VAL A 44 3.30 -18.17 -5.94
N ILE A 45 4.50 -17.59 -5.93
CA ILE A 45 5.12 -17.00 -7.14
C ILE A 45 5.20 -18.05 -8.25
N ASN A 46 5.72 -19.24 -7.92
CA ASN A 46 5.86 -20.33 -8.88
C ASN A 46 4.51 -20.81 -9.42
N LEU A 47 3.43 -20.73 -8.64
CA LEU A 47 2.09 -21.07 -9.12
C LEU A 47 1.64 -20.15 -10.25
N PHE A 48 1.82 -18.83 -10.10
CA PHE A 48 1.46 -17.88 -11.16
C PHE A 48 2.36 -18.02 -12.39
N ARG A 49 3.67 -18.24 -12.17
CA ARG A 49 4.59 -18.54 -13.27
C ARG A 49 4.18 -19.79 -14.05
N ASP A 50 3.80 -20.86 -13.37
CA ASP A 50 3.49 -22.14 -14.01
C ASP A 50 2.15 -22.12 -14.78
N LEU A 51 1.25 -21.18 -14.51
CA LEU A 51 0.03 -20.98 -15.30
C LEU A 51 0.35 -20.59 -16.76
N ASP A 52 1.25 -19.62 -16.93
CA ASP A 52 1.77 -19.19 -18.22
C ASP A 52 3.16 -18.53 -18.07
N PRO A 53 4.26 -19.28 -18.25
CA PRO A 53 5.62 -18.75 -18.05
C PRO A 53 6.04 -17.66 -19.04
N ILE A 54 5.38 -17.59 -20.20
CA ILE A 54 5.66 -16.59 -21.23
C ILE A 54 4.96 -15.29 -20.84
N ARG A 55 3.65 -15.34 -20.60
CA ARG A 55 2.88 -14.16 -20.18
C ARG A 55 3.34 -13.63 -18.83
N TRP A 56 3.71 -14.49 -17.90
CA TRP A 56 4.29 -14.08 -16.61
C TRP A 56 5.49 -13.14 -16.76
N ARG A 57 6.41 -13.44 -17.68
CA ARG A 57 7.57 -12.58 -17.98
C ARG A 57 7.20 -11.31 -18.75
N GLN A 58 6.22 -11.39 -19.66
CA GLN A 58 5.76 -10.25 -20.45
C GLN A 58 4.96 -9.24 -19.62
N LEU A 59 4.39 -9.67 -18.50
CA LEU A 59 3.56 -8.87 -17.60
C LEU A 59 4.33 -8.43 -16.34
N ASP A 60 5.67 -8.39 -16.41
CA ASP A 60 6.55 -8.01 -15.30
C ASP A 60 6.19 -8.71 -13.98
N HIS A 61 5.94 -10.01 -14.07
CA HIS A 61 5.63 -10.87 -12.93
C HIS A 61 4.41 -10.39 -12.12
N ASN A 62 3.42 -9.81 -12.79
CA ASN A 62 2.20 -9.30 -12.18
C ASN A 62 1.05 -10.34 -12.21
N PRO A 63 0.63 -10.91 -11.07
CA PRO A 63 -0.42 -11.92 -11.05
C PRO A 63 -1.81 -11.34 -11.31
N VAL A 64 -2.06 -10.08 -10.97
CA VAL A 64 -3.33 -9.42 -11.28
C VAL A 64 -3.47 -9.24 -12.78
N ALA A 65 -2.45 -8.69 -13.44
CA ALA A 65 -2.44 -8.55 -14.89
C ALA A 65 -2.61 -9.92 -15.59
N LEU A 66 -1.90 -10.96 -15.12
CA LEU A 66 -2.01 -12.31 -15.65
C LEU A 66 -3.44 -12.86 -15.53
N LEU A 67 -4.04 -12.81 -14.33
CA LEU A 67 -5.38 -13.38 -14.08
C LEU A 67 -6.49 -12.67 -14.86
N ARG A 68 -6.33 -11.40 -15.21
CA ARG A 68 -7.27 -10.66 -16.05
C ARG A 68 -7.35 -11.19 -17.49
N GLU A 69 -6.33 -11.92 -17.95
CA GLU A 69 -6.32 -12.56 -19.27
C GLU A 69 -7.01 -13.93 -19.27
N PHE A 70 -7.38 -14.44 -18.10
CA PHE A 70 -8.06 -15.72 -17.95
C PHE A 70 -9.55 -15.55 -17.68
N THR A 71 -10.36 -16.37 -18.35
CA THR A 71 -11.68 -16.74 -17.84
C THR A 71 -11.56 -17.85 -16.79
N PRO A 72 -12.56 -18.04 -15.92
CA PRO A 72 -12.56 -19.16 -14.97
C PRO A 72 -12.32 -20.52 -15.62
N GLU A 73 -12.94 -20.79 -16.77
CA GLU A 73 -12.84 -22.07 -17.50
C GLU A 73 -11.43 -22.28 -18.06
N ARG A 74 -10.84 -21.23 -18.65
CA ARG A 74 -9.48 -21.30 -19.20
C ARG A 74 -8.46 -21.51 -18.09
N LEU A 75 -8.63 -20.84 -16.94
CA LEU A 75 -7.75 -21.04 -15.78
C LEU A 75 -7.87 -22.47 -15.24
N ALA A 76 -9.09 -22.98 -15.10
CA ALA A 76 -9.35 -24.35 -14.65
C ALA A 76 -8.72 -25.39 -15.58
N GLN A 77 -8.86 -25.22 -16.89
CA GLN A 77 -8.21 -26.10 -17.87
C GLN A 77 -6.68 -26.09 -17.72
N ARG A 78 -6.07 -24.90 -17.69
CA ARG A 78 -4.61 -24.77 -17.52
C ARG A 78 -4.12 -25.34 -16.19
N ALA A 79 -4.87 -25.13 -15.12
CA ALA A 79 -4.57 -25.70 -13.81
C ALA A 79 -4.68 -27.23 -13.80
N ALA A 80 -5.57 -27.83 -14.61
CA ALA A 80 -5.63 -29.28 -14.78
C ALA A 80 -4.43 -29.81 -15.56
N GLU A 81 -4.11 -29.20 -16.72
CA GLU A 81 -2.96 -29.56 -17.56
C GLU A 81 -1.63 -29.53 -16.79
N MET A 82 -1.46 -28.51 -15.94
CA MET A 82 -0.25 -28.28 -15.14
C MET A 82 -0.32 -28.90 -13.73
N VAL A 83 -1.39 -29.62 -13.40
CA VAL A 83 -1.61 -30.27 -12.09
C VAL A 83 -1.48 -29.29 -10.90
N LEU A 84 -2.03 -28.08 -11.05
CA LEU A 84 -1.93 -26.97 -10.08
C LEU A 84 -3.04 -26.94 -9.04
N TYR A 85 -4.13 -27.70 -9.21
CA TYR A 85 -5.29 -27.68 -8.33
C TYR A 85 -4.94 -27.81 -6.83
N SER A 86 -4.15 -28.81 -6.47
CA SER A 86 -3.74 -29.03 -5.07
C SER A 86 -2.84 -27.90 -4.55
N ARG A 87 -1.98 -27.35 -5.40
CA ARG A 87 -1.09 -26.23 -5.06
C ARG A 87 -1.88 -24.94 -4.81
N ILE A 88 -2.87 -24.63 -5.66
CA ILE A 88 -3.75 -23.46 -5.50
C ILE A 88 -4.54 -23.56 -4.20
N ASN A 89 -5.18 -24.70 -3.94
CA ASN A 89 -5.95 -24.91 -2.71
C ASN A 89 -5.06 -24.82 -1.46
N TYR A 90 -3.86 -25.42 -1.51
CA TYR A 90 -2.90 -25.35 -0.41
C TYR A 90 -2.44 -23.92 -0.13
N ALA A 91 -2.05 -23.17 -1.17
CA ALA A 91 -1.62 -21.78 -1.05
C ALA A 91 -2.74 -20.89 -0.47
N HIS A 92 -3.96 -21.02 -1.00
CA HIS A 92 -5.12 -20.26 -0.51
C HIS A 92 -5.44 -20.59 0.95
N ARG A 93 -5.42 -21.87 1.33
CA ARG A 93 -5.61 -22.28 2.74
C ARG A 93 -4.55 -21.66 3.64
N ARG A 94 -3.28 -21.67 3.25
CA ARG A 94 -2.20 -21.04 4.01
C ARG A 94 -2.37 -19.55 4.19
N LEU A 95 -2.81 -18.83 3.15
CA LEU A 95 -3.14 -17.42 3.28
C LEU A 95 -4.27 -17.22 4.31
N LYS A 96 -5.34 -18.02 4.26
CA LYS A 96 -6.43 -17.94 5.25
C LYS A 96 -5.96 -18.24 6.67
N GLU A 97 -5.17 -19.29 6.86
CA GLU A 97 -4.58 -19.65 8.16
C GLU A 97 -3.66 -18.53 8.68
N TYR A 98 -2.82 -17.98 7.82
CA TYR A 98 -1.97 -16.83 8.13
C TYR A 98 -2.81 -15.65 8.59
N MET A 99 -3.82 -15.23 7.82
CA MET A 99 -4.64 -14.08 8.17
C MET A 99 -5.49 -14.29 9.43
N ALA A 100 -5.95 -15.53 9.70
CA ALA A 100 -6.77 -15.85 10.85
C ALA A 100 -5.97 -16.11 12.15
N ASN A 101 -4.67 -16.40 12.05
CA ASN A 101 -3.86 -16.73 13.22
C ASN A 101 -3.70 -15.53 14.15
N LYS A 102 -4.23 -15.66 15.38
CA LYS A 102 -4.13 -14.67 16.47
C LYS A 102 -2.95 -14.94 17.42
N GLN A 103 -2.33 -16.11 17.35
CA GLN A 103 -1.17 -16.49 18.15
C GLN A 103 0.13 -16.10 17.42
N THR A 104 0.31 -14.79 17.21
CA THR A 104 1.49 -14.23 16.53
C THR A 104 2.57 -13.86 17.54
N TRP A 105 3.82 -13.67 17.10
CA TRP A 105 4.89 -13.20 18.00
C TRP A 105 4.50 -11.92 18.76
N ALA A 106 3.85 -10.98 18.06
CA ALA A 106 3.36 -9.74 18.65
C ALA A 106 2.29 -9.95 19.74
N ALA A 107 1.43 -10.97 19.60
CA ALA A 107 0.43 -11.28 20.63
C ALA A 107 1.09 -11.64 21.99
N TRP A 108 2.27 -12.25 21.96
CA TRP A 108 3.01 -12.63 23.18
C TRP A 108 3.98 -11.55 23.66
N ASN A 109 4.59 -10.79 22.75
CA ASN A 109 5.73 -9.92 23.06
C ASN A 109 5.44 -8.43 22.90
N ALA A 110 4.35 -8.05 22.23
CA ALA A 110 4.04 -6.66 21.87
C ALA A 110 2.58 -6.30 22.16
N GLY A 111 1.96 -6.91 23.19
CA GLY A 111 0.55 -6.72 23.53
C GLY A 111 0.14 -5.25 23.74
N VAL A 112 1.06 -4.39 24.20
CA VAL A 112 0.83 -2.94 24.35
C VAL A 112 0.52 -2.26 23.01
N LEU A 113 1.09 -2.72 21.90
CA LEU A 113 0.80 -2.21 20.55
C LEU A 113 -0.55 -2.72 20.01
N GLY A 114 -1.18 -3.69 20.67
CA GLY A 114 -2.45 -4.27 20.22
C GLY A 114 -3.64 -3.31 20.29
N ALA A 115 -3.61 -2.31 21.19
CA ALA A 115 -4.73 -1.39 21.39
C ALA A 115 -4.79 -0.26 20.36
N LYS A 116 -3.64 0.25 19.92
CA LYS A 116 -3.52 1.32 18.91
C LYS A 116 -2.38 0.99 17.96
N PRO A 117 -2.58 1.08 16.64
CA PRO A 117 -1.53 0.70 15.69
C PRO A 117 -0.36 1.69 15.69
N VAL A 118 0.78 1.20 15.21
CA VAL A 118 1.86 2.06 14.71
C VAL A 118 1.46 2.54 13.31
N ALA A 119 1.49 3.85 13.07
CA ALA A 119 1.35 4.44 11.75
C ALA A 119 2.75 4.70 11.17
N TYR A 120 3.16 3.90 10.18
CA TYR A 120 4.47 3.98 9.55
C TYR A 120 4.37 4.76 8.23
N PHE A 121 5.01 5.92 8.19
CA PHE A 121 5.04 6.81 7.03
C PHE A 121 6.34 6.64 6.27
N SER A 122 6.24 6.44 4.96
CA SER A 122 7.39 6.39 4.06
C SER A 122 6.99 6.94 2.70
N ALA A 123 7.92 7.64 2.03
CA ALA A 123 7.70 8.08 0.65
C ALA A 123 7.64 6.89 -0.31
N GLU A 124 8.46 5.86 -0.10
CA GLU A 124 8.57 4.70 -0.99
C GLU A 124 8.38 3.35 -0.28
N PHE A 125 7.93 2.33 -1.03
CA PHE A 125 7.74 0.96 -0.57
C PHE A 125 8.16 -0.08 -1.64
N GLY A 126 9.30 -0.73 -1.43
CA GLY A 126 9.85 -1.78 -2.27
C GLY A 126 9.21 -3.14 -1.97
N LEU A 127 8.05 -3.41 -2.58
CA LEU A 127 7.28 -4.63 -2.32
C LEU A 127 7.56 -5.74 -3.33
N HIS A 128 7.48 -5.41 -4.61
CA HIS A 128 7.69 -6.29 -5.75
C HIS A 128 7.78 -5.44 -7.03
N GLU A 129 8.47 -5.90 -8.09
CA GLU A 129 8.59 -5.15 -9.35
C GLU A 129 7.26 -4.78 -10.01
N SER A 130 6.21 -5.56 -9.75
CA SER A 130 4.86 -5.30 -10.25
C SER A 130 4.18 -4.09 -9.57
N ILE A 131 4.83 -3.44 -8.61
CA ILE A 131 4.36 -2.27 -7.88
C ILE A 131 5.51 -1.26 -7.81
N PRO A 132 5.68 -0.42 -8.84
CA PRO A 132 6.87 0.42 -9.00
C PRO A 132 6.84 1.70 -8.13
N ILE A 133 6.49 1.60 -6.85
CA ILE A 133 6.41 2.75 -5.90
C ILE A 133 7.68 2.91 -5.04
N TYR A 134 8.85 2.59 -5.60
CA TYR A 134 10.15 2.73 -4.93
C TYR A 134 11.29 2.95 -5.93
N SER A 135 12.40 3.50 -5.44
CA SER A 135 13.61 3.79 -6.22
C SER A 135 14.86 3.12 -5.68
N GLY A 136 14.98 2.93 -4.36
CA GLY A 136 16.22 2.49 -3.75
C GLY A 136 16.09 1.82 -2.38
N GLY A 137 17.18 1.90 -1.61
CA GLY A 137 17.32 1.18 -0.35
C GLY A 137 16.33 1.58 0.74
N LEU A 138 15.90 2.85 0.77
CA LEU A 138 14.89 3.34 1.71
C LEU A 138 13.56 2.63 1.48
N GLY A 139 13.13 2.46 0.23
CA GLY A 139 11.92 1.78 -0.16
C GLY A 139 12.00 0.28 0.08
N VAL A 140 13.12 -0.37 -0.26
CA VAL A 140 13.34 -1.78 0.06
C VAL A 140 13.22 -2.02 1.56
N LEU A 141 13.85 -1.16 2.38
CA LEU A 141 13.71 -1.22 3.83
C LEU A 141 12.25 -1.07 4.27
N SER A 142 11.52 -0.07 3.75
CA SER A 142 10.10 0.13 4.07
C SER A 142 9.24 -1.09 3.71
N GLY A 143 9.49 -1.69 2.55
CA GLY A 143 8.81 -2.90 2.10
C GLY A 143 9.09 -4.08 3.04
N ASP A 144 10.36 -4.35 3.33
CA ASP A 144 10.77 -5.43 4.24
C ASP A 144 10.28 -5.19 5.67
N HIS A 145 10.21 -3.94 6.11
CA HIS A 145 9.69 -3.56 7.41
C HIS A 145 8.22 -3.96 7.55
N ILE A 146 7.38 -3.62 6.56
CA ILE A 146 5.95 -3.94 6.63
C ILE A 146 5.67 -5.41 6.35
N LYS A 147 6.49 -6.10 5.55
CA LYS A 147 6.46 -7.57 5.40
C LYS A 147 6.80 -8.26 6.73
N SER A 148 7.81 -7.77 7.44
CA SER A 148 8.22 -8.30 8.75
C SER A 148 7.16 -8.04 9.82
N ALA A 149 6.61 -6.82 9.88
CA ALA A 149 5.51 -6.47 10.78
C ALA A 149 4.30 -7.36 10.53
N SER A 150 3.97 -7.60 9.26
CA SER A 150 2.93 -8.54 8.84
C SER A 150 3.19 -9.95 9.38
N GLY A 151 4.40 -10.50 9.17
CA GLY A 151 4.78 -11.84 9.60
C GLY A 151 4.73 -12.03 11.11
N LEU A 152 5.26 -11.06 11.86
CA LEU A 152 5.26 -11.03 13.33
C LEU A 152 3.88 -10.73 13.93
N GLY A 153 2.93 -10.24 13.12
CA GLY A 153 1.59 -9.84 13.55
C GLY A 153 1.57 -8.54 14.35
N ILE A 154 2.53 -7.64 14.11
CA ILE A 154 2.56 -6.30 14.71
C ILE A 154 1.38 -5.50 14.16
N ASN A 155 0.67 -4.81 15.04
CA ASN A 155 -0.42 -3.91 14.67
C ASN A 155 0.16 -2.63 14.06
N LEU A 156 0.44 -2.68 12.75
CA LEU A 156 1.03 -1.60 11.98
C LEU A 156 0.17 -1.31 10.76
N VAL A 157 -0.04 -0.03 10.48
CA VAL A 157 -0.59 0.48 9.22
C VAL A 157 0.48 1.33 8.55
N ALA A 158 0.58 1.23 7.23
CA ALA A 158 1.57 1.95 6.45
C ALA A 158 0.90 3.04 5.62
N ILE A 159 1.60 4.17 5.45
CA ILE A 159 1.12 5.35 4.74
C ILE A 159 2.21 5.79 3.77
N GLY A 160 1.84 5.98 2.50
CA GLY A 160 2.74 6.42 1.43
C GLY A 160 2.02 7.21 0.35
N LEU A 161 2.74 7.50 -0.73
CA LEU A 161 2.20 8.09 -1.95
C LEU A 161 2.08 7.01 -3.03
N PHE A 162 1.02 7.06 -3.84
CA PHE A 162 0.95 6.25 -5.05
C PHE A 162 1.60 7.03 -6.19
N TYR A 163 2.67 6.48 -6.76
CA TYR A 163 3.33 7.05 -7.94
C TYR A 163 2.86 6.30 -9.19
N ASP A 164 2.03 6.93 -10.01
CA ASP A 164 1.47 6.25 -11.19
C ASP A 164 2.54 5.94 -12.24
N GLN A 165 3.61 6.72 -12.37
CA GLN A 165 4.75 6.47 -13.26
C GLN A 165 5.94 5.80 -12.57
N GLY A 166 5.86 5.60 -11.25
CA GLY A 166 6.95 5.07 -10.45
C GLY A 166 8.20 5.93 -10.49
N TYR A 167 9.37 5.28 -10.63
CA TYR A 167 10.66 5.97 -10.79
C TYR A 167 10.99 6.16 -12.28
N PHE A 168 11.70 5.22 -12.92
CA PHE A 168 11.82 5.13 -14.38
C PHE A 168 12.32 3.74 -14.77
N LYS A 169 12.09 3.33 -16.01
CA LYS A 169 12.75 2.18 -16.62
C LYS A 169 14.02 2.65 -17.33
N GLN A 170 15.15 2.10 -16.91
CA GLN A 170 16.44 2.43 -17.50
C GLN A 170 16.60 1.71 -18.85
N GLN A 171 16.95 2.48 -19.88
CA GLN A 171 17.43 1.94 -21.15
C GLN A 171 18.83 2.50 -21.44
N LEU A 172 19.71 1.68 -21.99
CA LEU A 172 21.02 2.11 -22.45
C LEU A 172 21.01 2.10 -23.98
N ASP A 173 21.41 3.21 -24.59
CA ASP A 173 21.59 3.24 -26.04
C ASP A 173 22.90 2.57 -26.48
N GLU A 174 23.11 2.52 -27.79
CA GLU A 174 24.30 1.91 -28.41
C GLU A 174 25.62 2.56 -27.96
N ASN A 175 25.58 3.79 -27.43
CA ASN A 175 26.73 4.53 -26.92
C ASN A 175 26.90 4.38 -25.40
N GLY A 176 26.02 3.64 -24.73
CA GLY A 176 26.02 3.49 -23.27
C GLY A 176 25.41 4.67 -22.51
N TRP A 177 24.72 5.59 -23.20
CA TRP A 177 23.98 6.66 -22.52
C TRP A 177 22.67 6.15 -21.94
N GLN A 178 22.36 6.59 -20.73
CA GLN A 178 21.10 6.30 -20.07
C GLN A 178 19.96 7.14 -20.68
N HIS A 179 18.88 6.45 -21.00
CA HIS A 179 17.58 7.01 -21.33
C HIS A 179 16.55 6.54 -20.29
N GLU A 180 15.65 7.44 -19.93
CA GLU A 180 14.63 7.24 -18.91
C GLU A 180 13.27 7.08 -19.59
N GLU A 181 12.64 5.93 -19.40
CA GLU A 181 11.27 5.69 -19.85
C GLU A 181 10.33 5.69 -18.64
N TYR A 182 9.35 6.59 -18.64
CA TYR A 182 8.31 6.68 -17.62
C TYR A 182 7.05 5.98 -18.14
N ILE A 183 6.59 4.95 -17.44
CA ILE A 183 5.47 4.11 -17.88
C ILE A 183 4.33 4.26 -16.89
N ASP A 184 3.16 4.64 -17.38
CA ASP A 184 1.96 4.74 -16.56
C ASP A 184 1.54 3.36 -16.06
N THR A 185 1.46 3.23 -14.74
CA THR A 185 0.96 2.06 -14.05
C THR A 185 -0.54 2.00 -14.25
N ARG A 186 -0.98 0.91 -14.88
CA ARG A 186 -2.40 0.61 -15.00
C ARG A 186 -2.96 0.25 -13.63
N VAL A 187 -3.70 1.17 -13.02
CA VAL A 187 -4.29 1.01 -11.68
C VAL A 187 -5.12 -0.27 -11.57
N GLU A 188 -5.79 -0.68 -12.64
CA GLU A 188 -6.57 -1.93 -12.70
C GLU A 188 -5.74 -3.22 -12.65
N ASN A 189 -4.42 -3.11 -12.82
CA ASN A 189 -3.46 -4.20 -12.80
C ASN A 189 -2.67 -4.26 -11.47
N VAL A 190 -2.87 -3.33 -10.54
CA VAL A 190 -2.27 -3.43 -9.19
C VAL A 190 -3.32 -3.92 -8.19
N PRO A 191 -2.92 -4.67 -7.14
CA PRO A 191 -3.86 -5.20 -6.13
C PRO A 191 -4.26 -4.11 -5.13
N MET A 192 -4.93 -3.09 -5.65
CA MET A 192 -5.28 -1.86 -4.95
C MET A 192 -6.78 -1.60 -5.07
N GLU A 193 -7.39 -1.14 -3.99
CA GLU A 193 -8.81 -0.81 -3.92
C GLU A 193 -9.02 0.54 -3.24
N PRO A 194 -10.13 1.27 -3.51
CA PRO A 194 -10.42 2.50 -2.80
C PRO A 194 -10.49 2.26 -1.29
N ALA A 195 -9.77 3.06 -0.51
CA ALA A 195 -9.89 3.01 0.94
C ALA A 195 -11.25 3.57 1.35
N LEU A 196 -11.99 2.79 2.14
CA LEU A 196 -13.34 3.14 2.54
C LEU A 196 -13.38 3.67 3.98
N SER A 197 -14.16 4.71 4.19
CA SER A 197 -14.53 5.21 5.51
C SER A 197 -15.40 4.20 6.28
N PRO A 198 -15.62 4.39 7.60
CA PRO A 198 -16.53 3.54 8.37
C PRO A 198 -17.97 3.45 7.83
N ASP A 199 -18.43 4.46 7.07
CA ASP A 199 -19.73 4.46 6.38
C ASP A 199 -19.67 3.87 4.96
N GLY A 200 -18.55 3.29 4.55
CA GLY A 200 -18.39 2.55 3.30
C GLY A 200 -18.15 3.40 2.06
N LYS A 201 -17.78 4.68 2.22
CA LYS A 201 -17.53 5.59 1.10
C LYS A 201 -16.03 5.71 0.79
N PRO A 202 -15.63 5.84 -0.49
CA PRO A 202 -14.26 6.15 -0.84
C PRO A 202 -13.77 7.43 -0.16
N ILE A 203 -12.55 7.40 0.38
CA ILE A 203 -11.96 8.52 1.10
C ILE A 203 -11.18 9.42 0.12
N THR A 204 -11.50 10.70 0.17
CA THR A 204 -10.68 11.78 -0.40
C THR A 204 -10.35 12.76 0.72
N VAL A 205 -9.07 13.00 0.96
CA VAL A 205 -8.59 13.97 1.95
C VAL A 205 -8.32 15.31 1.29
N ARG A 206 -8.47 16.38 2.07
CA ARG A 206 -8.22 17.76 1.66
C ARG A 206 -7.12 18.35 2.53
N VAL A 207 -6.14 18.97 1.90
CA VAL A 207 -5.04 19.68 2.54
C VAL A 207 -5.06 21.14 2.06
N ASP A 208 -5.31 22.08 2.98
CA ASP A 208 -5.45 23.49 2.63
C ASP A 208 -4.09 24.19 2.52
N THR A 209 -3.88 24.90 1.41
CA THR A 209 -2.74 25.82 1.21
C THR A 209 -3.25 27.25 1.01
N ARG A 210 -2.36 28.25 1.01
CA ARG A 210 -2.74 29.64 0.70
C ARG A 210 -3.30 29.80 -0.71
N ASN A 211 -2.89 28.93 -1.63
CA ASN A 211 -3.27 28.97 -3.04
C ASN A 211 -4.42 28.01 -3.40
N GLY A 212 -5.09 27.46 -2.39
CA GLY A 212 -6.21 26.56 -2.56
C GLY A 212 -5.95 25.16 -2.00
N PRO A 213 -6.97 24.29 -2.02
CA PRO A 213 -6.83 22.94 -1.54
C PRO A 213 -6.04 22.04 -2.48
N LEU A 214 -5.33 21.10 -1.87
CA LEU A 214 -4.87 19.87 -2.50
C LEU A 214 -5.77 18.73 -2.07
N LEU A 215 -6.36 18.05 -3.04
CA LEU A 215 -7.15 16.84 -2.81
C LEU A 215 -6.30 15.60 -3.06
N ALA A 216 -6.48 14.56 -2.24
CA ALA A 216 -5.88 13.25 -2.51
C ALA A 216 -6.87 12.13 -2.20
N LYS A 217 -7.13 11.25 -3.16
CA LYS A 217 -7.89 10.02 -2.92
C LYS A 217 -6.97 9.02 -2.22
N VAL A 218 -7.56 8.16 -1.40
CA VAL A 218 -6.80 7.18 -0.62
C VAL A 218 -7.09 5.78 -1.17
N TRP A 219 -6.02 5.10 -1.53
CA TRP A 219 -6.04 3.71 -1.92
C TRP A 219 -5.61 2.80 -0.78
N ALA A 220 -6.05 1.54 -0.79
CA ALA A 220 -5.66 0.52 0.15
C ALA A 220 -5.07 -0.70 -0.57
N MET A 221 -3.98 -1.23 -0.02
CA MET A 221 -3.35 -2.48 -0.44
C MET A 221 -3.10 -3.39 0.75
N HIS A 222 -3.24 -4.69 0.54
CA HIS A 222 -2.96 -5.69 1.56
C HIS A 222 -1.53 -6.23 1.43
N VAL A 223 -0.72 -6.05 2.48
CA VAL A 223 0.63 -6.61 2.62
C VAL A 223 0.63 -7.66 3.72
N GLY A 224 0.08 -8.84 3.41
CA GLY A 224 -0.32 -9.82 4.41
C GLY A 224 -1.34 -9.22 5.37
N ARG A 225 -0.99 -9.11 6.67
CA ARG A 225 -1.81 -8.51 7.73
C ARG A 225 -1.75 -6.98 7.78
N VAL A 226 -0.70 -6.36 7.24
CA VAL A 226 -0.55 -4.91 7.22
C VAL A 226 -1.41 -4.32 6.09
N ARG A 227 -2.09 -3.21 6.38
CA ARG A 227 -2.73 -2.37 5.36
C ARG A 227 -1.78 -1.23 5.01
N LEU A 228 -1.48 -1.09 3.72
CA LEU A 228 -0.76 0.04 3.16
C LEU A 228 -1.77 0.98 2.50
N PHE A 229 -1.79 2.23 2.94
CA PHE A 229 -2.59 3.30 2.38
C PHE A 229 -1.73 4.21 1.52
N LEU A 230 -2.16 4.43 0.28
CA LEU A 230 -1.41 5.25 -0.68
C LEU A 230 -2.27 6.44 -1.09
N LEU A 231 -1.72 7.64 -0.95
CA LEU A 231 -2.38 8.88 -1.34
C LEU A 231 -2.05 9.22 -2.80
N ASP A 232 -3.07 9.65 -3.52
CA ASP A 232 -3.01 9.93 -4.95
C ASP A 232 -3.73 11.25 -5.24
N CYS A 233 -3.01 12.22 -5.81
CA CYS A 233 -3.50 13.55 -6.14
C CYS A 233 -4.24 13.61 -7.49
N ASP A 234 -4.28 12.51 -8.26
CA ASP A 234 -5.07 12.43 -9.49
C ASP A 234 -6.58 12.38 -9.17
N VAL A 235 -7.13 13.54 -8.80
CA VAL A 235 -8.49 13.71 -8.32
C VAL A 235 -9.17 14.83 -9.10
N GLU A 236 -10.41 14.60 -9.52
CA GLU A 236 -11.22 15.66 -10.11
C GLU A 236 -11.42 16.80 -9.09
N GLY A 237 -11.12 18.03 -9.52
CA GLY A 237 -11.12 19.22 -8.65
C GLY A 237 -9.72 19.76 -8.34
N ASN A 238 -8.66 18.95 -8.50
CA ASN A 238 -7.28 19.42 -8.53
C ASN A 238 -6.95 20.07 -9.88
N SER A 239 -6.05 21.06 -9.88
CA SER A 239 -5.51 21.60 -11.15
C SER A 239 -4.70 20.53 -11.90
N PRO A 240 -4.45 20.67 -13.21
CA PRO A 240 -3.64 19.70 -13.97
C PRO A 240 -2.26 19.45 -13.33
N GLN A 241 -1.61 20.52 -12.86
CA GLN A 241 -0.32 20.44 -12.17
C GLN A 241 -0.41 19.69 -10.83
N ASP A 242 -1.55 19.80 -10.14
CA ASP A 242 -1.76 19.14 -8.84
C ASP A 242 -2.03 17.65 -9.00
N ARG A 243 -2.70 17.27 -10.09
CA ARG A 243 -2.92 15.86 -10.45
C ARG A 243 -1.61 15.15 -10.73
N GLU A 244 -0.62 15.85 -11.30
CA GLU A 244 0.71 15.31 -11.57
C GLU A 244 1.62 15.24 -10.33
N LEU A 245 1.22 15.75 -9.16
CA LEU A 245 2.07 15.76 -7.96
C LEU A 245 2.50 14.37 -7.51
N THR A 246 1.64 13.39 -7.71
CA THR A 246 1.91 11.99 -7.37
C THR A 246 2.19 11.16 -8.62
N SER A 247 2.68 11.78 -9.69
CA SER A 247 3.04 11.01 -10.90
C SER A 247 4.35 10.25 -10.71
N ARG A 248 5.40 10.97 -10.30
CA ARG A 248 6.78 10.46 -10.25
C ARG A 248 7.37 10.51 -8.84
N LEU A 249 8.07 9.44 -8.49
CA LEU A 249 8.89 9.36 -7.29
C LEU A 249 10.15 10.21 -7.47
N TYR A 250 10.41 11.13 -6.52
CA TYR A 250 11.52 12.08 -6.56
C TYR A 250 11.57 12.98 -7.82
N GLY A 251 10.43 13.20 -8.47
CA GLY A 251 10.31 14.12 -9.59
C GLY A 251 10.03 15.58 -9.17
N GLY A 252 10.21 16.50 -10.10
CA GLY A 252 9.85 17.91 -9.95
C GLY A 252 10.92 18.78 -9.27
N ASP A 253 10.51 19.97 -8.83
CA ASP A 253 11.35 20.96 -8.15
C ASP A 253 11.03 21.02 -6.64
N GLU A 254 11.61 21.99 -5.93
CA GLU A 254 11.35 22.20 -4.49
C GLU A 254 9.86 22.41 -4.17
N ARG A 255 9.08 22.99 -5.10
CA ARG A 255 7.64 23.21 -4.96
C ARG A 255 6.87 21.90 -5.10
N THR A 256 7.20 21.06 -6.07
CA THR A 256 6.63 19.71 -6.13
C THR A 256 6.97 18.92 -4.86
N ARG A 257 8.21 19.04 -4.39
CA ARG A 257 8.71 18.31 -3.23
C ARG A 257 7.96 18.66 -1.94
N ILE A 258 7.85 19.94 -1.58
CA ILE A 258 7.13 20.35 -0.36
C ILE A 258 5.66 19.93 -0.41
N ARG A 259 5.04 19.90 -1.60
CA ARG A 259 3.65 19.49 -1.80
C ARG A 259 3.46 17.99 -1.64
N GLN A 260 4.39 17.18 -2.16
CA GLN A 260 4.40 15.74 -1.90
C GLN A 260 4.53 15.44 -0.39
N GLU A 261 5.42 16.15 0.32
CA GLU A 261 5.57 16.00 1.77
C GLU A 261 4.34 16.46 2.54
N LEU A 262 3.66 17.51 2.06
CA LEU A 262 2.39 17.98 2.60
C LEU A 262 1.30 16.91 2.50
N VAL A 263 1.17 16.29 1.32
CA VAL A 263 0.20 15.21 1.08
C VAL A 263 0.56 13.98 1.91
N LEU A 264 1.83 13.56 1.92
CA LEU A 264 2.27 12.39 2.69
C LEU A 264 2.08 12.59 4.20
N GLY A 265 2.54 13.72 4.73
CA GLY A 265 2.47 14.05 6.15
C GLY A 265 1.04 14.40 6.60
N ILE A 266 0.54 15.56 6.18
CA ILE A 266 -0.77 16.07 6.62
C ILE A 266 -1.90 15.24 6.02
N GLY A 267 -1.85 14.98 4.70
CA GLY A 267 -2.86 14.16 4.04
C GLY A 267 -2.93 12.76 4.63
N GLY A 268 -1.77 12.15 4.96
CA GLY A 268 -1.71 10.85 5.60
C GLY A 268 -2.33 10.81 7.01
N VAL A 269 -2.11 11.85 7.84
CA VAL A 269 -2.79 11.97 9.15
C VAL A 269 -4.31 12.11 8.97
N LYS A 270 -4.74 12.96 8.03
CA LYS A 270 -6.18 13.13 7.70
C LYS A 270 -6.79 11.84 7.17
N ALA A 271 -6.03 11.03 6.41
CA ALA A 271 -6.48 9.74 5.90
C ALA A 271 -6.70 8.75 7.06
N LEU A 272 -5.78 8.68 8.02
CA LEU A 272 -5.94 7.86 9.23
C LEU A 272 -7.20 8.27 10.01
N ARG A 273 -7.44 9.57 10.17
CA ARG A 273 -8.65 10.08 10.82
C ARG A 273 -9.91 9.66 10.08
N ALA A 274 -9.95 9.82 8.76
CA ALA A 274 -11.09 9.43 7.92
C ALA A 274 -11.36 7.92 7.92
N LEU A 275 -10.30 7.12 8.09
CA LEU A 275 -10.37 5.65 8.26
C LEU A 275 -10.84 5.22 9.66
N GLY A 276 -10.99 6.15 10.60
CA GLY A 276 -11.27 5.83 12.00
C GLY A 276 -10.09 5.17 12.74
N ILE A 277 -8.86 5.36 12.25
CA ILE A 277 -7.65 4.81 12.85
C ILE A 277 -7.04 5.86 13.76
N THR A 278 -6.85 5.52 15.04
CA THR A 278 -6.12 6.34 16.00
C THR A 278 -4.79 5.68 16.35
N PRO A 279 -3.66 6.14 15.78
CA PRO A 279 -2.35 5.57 16.06
C PRO A 279 -1.94 5.76 17.52
N GLY A 280 -1.13 4.84 18.03
CA GLY A 280 -0.41 5.00 19.30
C GLY A 280 0.99 5.57 19.10
N VAL A 281 1.56 5.34 17.92
CA VAL A 281 2.89 5.80 17.51
C VAL A 281 2.84 6.23 16.05
N TYR A 282 3.49 7.34 15.73
CA TYR A 282 3.78 7.81 14.38
C TYR A 282 5.27 7.56 14.11
N HIS A 283 5.60 6.68 13.17
CA HIS A 283 6.98 6.41 12.77
C HIS A 283 7.22 7.02 11.40
N LEU A 284 8.09 8.03 11.36
CA LEU A 284 8.48 8.75 10.16
C LEU A 284 9.79 8.18 9.62
N ASN A 285 9.74 7.64 8.41
CA ASN A 285 10.91 7.16 7.68
C ASN A 285 11.48 8.31 6.84
N GLU A 286 12.55 8.92 7.36
CA GLU A 286 13.11 10.21 6.91
C GLU A 286 12.16 11.42 7.00
N GLY A 287 12.65 12.58 6.56
CA GLY A 287 11.98 13.87 6.64
C GLY A 287 10.73 14.03 5.78
N HIS A 288 10.43 13.11 4.86
CA HIS A 288 9.40 13.28 3.83
C HIS A 288 7.97 13.39 4.38
N SER A 289 7.75 12.94 5.62
CA SER A 289 6.46 13.06 6.33
C SER A 289 6.55 13.96 7.56
N ALA A 290 7.57 14.82 7.65
CA ALA A 290 7.84 15.65 8.82
C ALA A 290 6.72 16.64 9.17
N PHE A 291 5.84 16.96 8.22
CA PHE A 291 4.66 17.81 8.48
C PHE A 291 3.51 17.05 9.16
N GLY A 292 3.52 15.72 9.17
CA GLY A 292 2.48 14.90 9.81
C GLY A 292 2.27 15.23 11.29
N PRO A 293 3.32 15.22 12.14
CA PRO A 293 3.19 15.60 13.55
C PRO A 293 2.56 16.98 13.80
N LEU A 294 2.75 17.95 12.91
CA LEU A 294 2.11 19.27 13.03
C LEU A 294 0.59 19.18 12.88
N GLU A 295 0.10 18.35 11.95
CA GLU A 295 -1.33 18.07 11.83
C GLU A 295 -1.87 17.33 13.06
N VAL A 296 -1.10 16.38 13.62
CA VAL A 296 -1.50 15.69 14.86
C VAL A 296 -1.59 16.69 16.02
N ILE A 297 -0.65 17.62 16.16
CA ILE A 297 -0.71 18.69 17.17
C ILE A 297 -1.97 19.53 16.97
N ARG A 298 -2.27 19.92 15.72
CA ARG A 298 -3.47 20.69 15.39
C ARG A 298 -4.75 19.92 15.75
N GLU A 299 -4.81 18.62 15.46
CA GLU A 299 -5.92 17.75 15.89
C GLU A 299 -6.07 17.73 17.42
N ARG A 300 -4.97 17.59 18.17
CA ARG A 300 -4.98 17.62 19.65
C ARG A 300 -5.45 18.97 20.20
N MET A 301 -5.00 20.07 19.62
CA MET A 301 -5.44 21.40 20.04
C MET A 301 -6.94 21.59 19.82
N HIS A 302 -7.44 21.14 18.67
CA HIS A 302 -8.84 21.31 18.28
C HIS A 302 -9.79 20.34 19.01
N ASP A 303 -9.44 19.06 19.05
CA ASP A 303 -10.33 18.00 19.54
C ASP A 303 -10.27 17.85 21.06
N ASP A 304 -9.08 17.98 21.64
CA ASP A 304 -8.85 17.79 23.08
C ASP A 304 -8.75 19.13 23.84
N GLY A 305 -8.78 20.26 23.14
CA GLY A 305 -8.69 21.61 23.72
C GLY A 305 -7.30 21.93 24.32
N LEU A 306 -6.27 21.18 23.92
CA LEU A 306 -4.92 21.36 24.44
C LEU A 306 -4.29 22.65 23.93
N ARG A 307 -3.41 23.25 24.73
CA ARG A 307 -2.49 24.28 24.26
C ARG A 307 -1.41 23.66 23.38
N PHE A 308 -0.85 24.46 22.47
CA PHE A 308 0.24 24.04 21.58
C PHE A 308 1.38 23.33 22.32
N ASP A 309 1.90 23.93 23.41
CA ASP A 309 3.04 23.36 24.15
C ASP A 309 2.74 21.98 24.77
N ASP A 310 1.49 21.76 25.20
CA ASP A 310 1.08 20.50 25.81
C ASP A 310 0.86 19.43 24.75
N ALA A 311 0.18 19.80 23.65
CA ALA A 311 0.02 18.94 22.49
C ALA A 311 1.37 18.56 21.86
N LEU A 312 2.30 19.51 21.73
CA LEU A 312 3.66 19.26 21.24
C LEU A 312 4.38 18.21 22.08
N ARG A 313 4.36 18.33 23.42
CA ARG A 313 5.02 17.36 24.31
C ARG A 313 4.40 15.98 24.20
N GLU A 314 3.08 15.89 24.04
CA GLU A 314 2.40 14.59 23.87
C GLU A 314 2.76 13.95 22.52
N VAL A 315 2.61 14.70 21.43
CA VAL A 315 2.88 14.20 20.07
C VAL A 315 4.36 13.84 19.90
N ALA A 316 5.28 14.59 20.50
CA ALA A 316 6.70 14.25 20.50
C ALA A 316 6.97 12.88 21.15
N ARG A 317 6.26 12.52 22.22
CA ARG A 317 6.38 11.20 22.87
C ARG A 317 5.77 10.07 22.04
N GLN A 318 4.87 10.39 21.11
CA GLN A 318 4.23 9.46 20.20
C GLN A 318 4.96 9.37 18.84
N THR A 319 5.99 10.18 18.61
CA THR A 319 6.66 10.26 17.30
C THR A 319 8.05 9.62 17.35
N VAL A 320 8.32 8.72 16.41
CA VAL A 320 9.62 8.11 16.16
C VAL A 320 10.11 8.60 14.81
N PHE A 321 11.31 9.16 14.77
CA PHE A 321 11.95 9.61 13.53
C PHE A 321 13.18 8.73 13.24
N THR A 322 13.30 8.23 12.01
CA THR A 322 14.47 7.47 11.55
C THR A 322 15.14 8.22 10.42
N THR A 323 16.44 8.49 10.56
CA THR A 323 17.28 9.05 9.50
C THR A 323 18.24 8.00 8.97
N HIS A 324 18.42 7.97 7.65
CA HIS A 324 19.29 7.03 6.94
C HIS A 324 20.48 7.71 6.28
N THR A 325 20.36 9.02 6.02
CA THR A 325 21.41 9.79 5.35
C THR A 325 21.90 10.90 6.27
N PRO A 326 22.97 10.69 7.06
CA PRO A 326 23.45 11.69 8.03
C PRO A 326 24.22 12.85 7.36
N VAL A 327 23.97 13.14 6.07
CA VAL A 327 24.60 14.22 5.32
C VAL A 327 23.57 15.24 4.84
N PRO A 328 23.92 16.55 4.77
CA PRO A 328 22.96 17.61 4.44
C PRO A 328 22.20 17.42 3.13
N ALA A 329 22.81 16.74 2.14
CA ALA A 329 22.18 16.47 0.85
C ALA A 329 20.97 15.52 0.93
N GLY A 330 20.83 14.75 2.03
CA GLY A 330 19.67 13.90 2.27
C GLY A 330 18.51 14.60 2.97
N HIS A 331 18.66 15.87 3.33
CA HIS A 331 17.66 16.63 4.06
C HIS A 331 17.04 17.72 3.19
N ASP A 332 15.75 17.55 2.89
CA ASP A 332 14.95 18.56 2.21
C ASP A 332 14.96 19.88 3.00
N ARG A 333 15.21 21.01 2.31
CA ARG A 333 15.20 22.36 2.87
C ARG A 333 14.33 23.24 2.02
N PHE A 334 13.36 23.90 2.66
CA PHE A 334 12.43 24.78 1.96
C PHE A 334 12.62 26.22 2.40
N HIS A 335 12.60 27.13 1.44
CA HIS A 335 12.58 28.57 1.72
C HIS A 335 11.32 28.96 2.50
N GLY A 336 11.43 29.91 3.43
CA GLY A 336 10.32 30.33 4.30
C GLY A 336 9.08 30.81 3.54
N GLY A 337 9.23 31.38 2.34
CA GLY A 337 8.10 31.73 1.48
C GLY A 337 7.32 30.51 0.98
N LEU A 338 8.00 29.41 0.62
CA LEU A 338 7.35 28.15 0.25
C LEU A 338 6.64 27.53 1.45
N VAL A 339 7.27 27.56 2.62
CA VAL A 339 6.64 27.10 3.87
C VAL A 339 5.38 27.90 4.16
N GLU A 340 5.42 29.23 4.08
CA GLU A 340 4.24 30.07 4.31
C GLU A 340 3.11 29.78 3.32
N GLU A 341 3.45 29.59 2.06
CA GLU A 341 2.48 29.32 1.01
C GLU A 341 1.72 28.00 1.24
N HIS A 342 2.44 26.94 1.66
CA HIS A 342 1.87 25.59 1.73
C HIS A 342 1.40 25.20 3.13
N LEU A 343 2.12 25.62 4.17
CA LEU A 343 1.82 25.33 5.58
C LEU A 343 1.17 26.51 6.31
N GLY A 344 1.08 27.70 5.70
CA GLY A 344 0.50 28.89 6.33
C GLY A 344 -0.86 28.66 7.00
N PRO A 345 -1.84 28.02 6.34
CA PRO A 345 -3.13 27.72 6.98
C PRO A 345 -3.02 26.81 8.22
N LEU A 346 -2.09 25.85 8.21
CA LEU A 346 -1.82 25.00 9.38
C LEU A 346 -1.09 25.79 10.47
N ARG A 347 -0.09 26.59 10.10
CA ARG A 347 0.65 27.46 11.02
C ARG A 347 -0.28 28.42 11.75
N ASP A 348 -1.22 29.06 11.04
CA ASP A 348 -2.21 29.96 11.63
C ASP A 348 -3.07 29.25 12.68
N GLN A 349 -3.48 28.00 12.39
CA GLN A 349 -4.27 27.18 13.33
C GLN A 349 -3.46 26.72 14.54
N LEU A 350 -2.15 26.51 14.37
CA LEU A 350 -1.23 26.18 15.45
C LEU A 350 -0.85 27.41 16.30
N GLY A 351 -1.01 28.63 15.77
CA GLY A 351 -0.67 29.88 16.45
C GLY A 351 0.84 30.07 16.65
N ILE A 352 1.66 29.52 15.76
CA ILE A 352 3.13 29.60 15.81
C ILE A 352 3.67 30.58 14.75
N SER A 353 4.85 31.16 14.97
CA SER A 353 5.46 32.18 14.10
C SER A 353 6.64 31.66 13.29
#